data_AF-A0A9N9TCD5-F1
#
_entry.id   AF-A0A9N9TCD5-F1
#
_cell.length_a   1.000
_cell.length_b   1.000
_cell.length_c   1.000
_cell.angle_alpha   90.00
_cell.angle_beta   90.00
_cell.angle_gamma   90.00
#
_symmetry.space_group_name_H-M   'P 1'
#
loop_
_entity.id
_entity.type
_entity.pdbx_description
1 polymer ?
#
loop_
_entity_poly.entity_id
_entity_poly.type
_entity_poly.pdbx_seq_one_letter_code
_entity_poly.pdbx_strand_id
1 'polypeptide(L)'
;MKNLRGNPHWHKQFMSISGNTCGPLLGIIYGYIIHKTKNVEMFKEKRTMWKILYYIFSYVPSLGIIIIPGWYVLVLKPEYDPFMASFIAVIGRPIFILSIGFGIYGCLHGIGGITEHVLKWPPVYILGRLSYSVYLVHSTIIMSRQATARTPIYVSEIQIAYYLLADVAASFLVALLVTLFFEMPISALKKYLLPQPSKDIEEKKEQ
;
A
#
# COMPACT_ATOMS: atom_id res chain seq x y z
N MET A 1 -8.77 -15.75 -24.78
CA MET A 1 -7.93 -15.38 -23.62
C MET A 1 -7.16 -16.62 -23.17
N LYS A 2 -5.82 -16.63 -23.24
CA LYS A 2 -5.01 -17.72 -22.66
C LYS A 2 -5.30 -17.79 -21.16
N ASN A 3 -5.49 -19.00 -20.63
CA ASN A 3 -5.84 -19.25 -19.23
C ASN A 3 -4.71 -18.75 -18.30
N LEU A 4 -4.80 -17.50 -17.83
CA LEU A 4 -3.79 -16.86 -16.97
C LEU A 4 -3.58 -17.64 -15.67
N ARG A 5 -4.63 -18.30 -15.16
CA ARG A 5 -4.59 -19.15 -13.96
C ARG A 5 -3.75 -20.43 -14.17
N GLY A 6 -3.61 -20.90 -15.41
CA GLY A 6 -2.77 -22.06 -15.74
C GLY A 6 -1.34 -21.70 -16.10
N ASN A 7 -0.98 -20.41 -16.14
CA ASN A 7 0.34 -19.98 -16.57
C ASN A 7 1.35 -20.04 -15.39
N PRO A 8 2.35 -20.94 -15.40
CA PRO A 8 3.29 -21.09 -14.30
C PRO A 8 4.12 -19.83 -14.03
N HIS A 9 4.31 -18.97 -15.05
CA HIS A 9 5.01 -17.70 -14.87
C HIS A 9 4.24 -16.74 -13.96
N TRP A 10 2.90 -16.72 -14.04
CA TRP A 10 2.08 -15.83 -13.22
C TRP A 10 2.17 -16.20 -11.73
N HIS A 11 2.06 -17.50 -11.42
CA HIS A 11 2.22 -18.03 -10.07
C HIS A 11 3.60 -17.71 -9.49
N LYS A 12 4.67 -17.94 -10.27
CA LYS A 12 6.04 -17.67 -9.84
C LYS A 12 6.34 -16.17 -9.66
N GLN A 13 5.66 -15.29 -10.38
CA GLN A 13 5.96 -13.86 -10.34
C GLN A 13 5.11 -13.09 -9.31
N PHE A 14 3.85 -13.48 -9.13
CA PHE A 14 2.91 -12.75 -8.26
C PHE A 14 2.65 -13.44 -6.92
N MET A 15 2.74 -14.77 -6.85
CA MET A 15 2.46 -15.52 -5.61
C MET A 15 3.70 -16.13 -4.97
N SER A 16 4.83 -16.17 -5.66
CA SER A 16 6.08 -16.64 -5.07
C SER A 16 6.56 -15.71 -3.96
N ILE A 17 7.00 -16.31 -2.86
CA ILE A 17 7.61 -15.59 -1.75
C ILE A 17 8.82 -14.79 -2.21
N SER A 18 9.66 -15.38 -3.07
CA SER A 18 10.89 -14.74 -3.57
C SER A 18 10.63 -13.50 -4.44
N GLY A 19 9.46 -13.41 -5.08
CA GLY A 19 9.07 -12.22 -5.86
C GLY A 19 8.43 -11.10 -5.01
N ASN A 20 8.06 -11.42 -3.77
CA ASN A 20 7.38 -10.51 -2.85
C ASN A 20 8.23 -10.10 -1.65
N THR A 21 9.36 -10.78 -1.39
CA THR A 21 10.26 -10.52 -0.25
C THR A 21 10.94 -9.15 -0.29
N CYS A 22 11.08 -8.52 -1.46
CA CYS A 22 11.72 -7.21 -1.58
C CYS A 22 10.99 -6.12 -0.77
N GLY A 23 9.66 -6.18 -0.67
CA GLY A 23 8.86 -5.21 0.07
C GLY A 23 9.13 -5.24 1.58
N PRO A 24 8.93 -6.38 2.25
CA PRO A 24 9.25 -6.52 3.67
C PRO A 24 10.70 -6.13 4.02
N LEU A 25 11.67 -6.53 3.18
CA LEU A 25 13.08 -6.20 3.40
C LEU A 25 13.33 -4.69 3.36
N LEU A 26 12.86 -4.00 2.32
CA LEU A 26 12.98 -2.54 2.21
C LEU A 26 12.24 -1.83 3.35
N GLY A 27 11.07 -2.34 3.75
CA GLY A 27 10.31 -1.81 4.89
C GLY A 27 11.09 -1.90 6.20
N ILE A 28 11.73 -3.03 6.49
CA ILE A 28 12.59 -3.21 7.67
C ILE A 28 13.79 -2.26 7.62
N ILE A 29 14.43 -2.12 6.46
CA ILE A 29 15.55 -1.19 6.27
C ILE A 29 15.13 0.25 6.56
N TYR A 30 14.02 0.71 6.00
CA TYR A 30 13.49 2.05 6.30
C TYR A 30 13.13 2.21 7.77
N GLY A 31 12.52 1.20 8.39
CA GLY A 31 12.22 1.20 9.83
C GLY A 31 13.48 1.37 10.68
N TYR A 32 14.56 0.66 10.34
CA TYR A 32 15.85 0.80 11.01
C TYR A 32 16.47 2.18 10.81
N ILE A 33 16.45 2.72 9.58
CA ILE A 33 16.95 4.06 9.27
C ILE A 33 16.18 5.11 10.09
N ILE A 34 14.85 5.05 10.10
CA ILE A 34 13.98 5.95 10.86
C ILE A 34 14.30 5.87 12.36
N HIS A 35 14.47 4.66 12.90
CA HIS A 35 14.80 4.48 14.31
C HIS A 35 16.13 5.15 14.67
N LYS A 36 17.16 5.01 13.82
CA LYS A 36 18.48 5.64 14.04
C LYS A 36 18.47 7.16 13.85
N THR A 37 17.58 7.68 13.01
CA THR A 37 17.49 9.11 12.66
C THR A 37 16.45 9.88 13.45
N LYS A 38 15.69 9.23 14.35
CA LYS A 38 14.60 9.82 15.15
C LYS A 38 14.97 11.15 15.84
N ASN A 39 16.20 11.28 16.33
CA ASN A 39 16.68 12.45 17.08
C ASN A 39 17.53 13.42 16.25
N VAL A 40 17.66 13.18 14.94
CA VAL A 40 18.48 14.01 14.05
C VAL A 40 17.58 14.92 13.22
N GLU A 41 17.72 16.23 13.40
CA GLU A 41 17.04 17.22 12.56
C GLU A 41 17.73 17.29 11.17
N MET A 42 17.44 16.33 10.30
CA MET A 42 18.03 16.22 8.96
C MET A 42 17.68 17.41 8.03
N PHE A 43 16.55 18.08 8.25
CA PHE A 43 16.03 19.14 7.37
C PHE A 43 15.91 20.49 8.08
N LYS A 44 16.97 20.85 8.80
CA LYS A 44 17.06 22.05 9.63
C LYS A 44 16.83 23.35 8.85
N GLU A 45 17.27 23.39 7.58
CA GLU A 45 17.01 24.51 6.68
C GLU A 45 15.78 24.20 5.82
N LYS A 46 14.60 24.70 6.23
CA LYS A 46 13.30 24.54 5.55
C LYS A 46 13.23 25.25 4.19
N ARG A 47 14.30 25.22 3.39
CA ARG A 47 14.30 25.79 2.03
C ARG A 47 13.22 25.12 1.21
N THR A 48 12.41 25.94 0.53
CA THR A 48 11.35 25.50 -0.39
C THR A 48 11.86 24.48 -1.42
N MET A 49 13.12 24.58 -1.83
CA MET A 49 13.79 23.61 -2.70
C MET A 49 13.74 22.17 -2.15
N TRP A 50 14.07 21.94 -0.88
CA TRP A 50 14.06 20.60 -0.29
C TRP A 50 12.66 19.98 -0.26
N LYS A 51 11.62 20.80 -0.05
CA LYS A 51 10.22 20.35 -0.14
C LYS A 51 9.88 19.88 -1.55
N ILE A 52 10.24 20.67 -2.57
CA ILE A 52 9.99 20.33 -3.98
C ILE A 52 10.71 19.03 -4.36
N LEU A 53 11.99 18.91 -4.02
CA LEU A 53 12.78 17.69 -4.24
C LEU A 53 12.15 16.47 -3.56
N TYR A 54 11.69 16.62 -2.32
CA TYR A 54 10.98 15.57 -1.60
C TYR A 54 9.69 15.13 -2.32
N TYR A 55 8.85 16.08 -2.75
CA TYR A 55 7.62 15.76 -3.46
C TYR A 55 7.90 15.06 -4.80
N ILE A 56 8.90 15.54 -5.55
CA ILE A 56 9.28 14.92 -6.82
C ILE A 56 9.77 13.48 -6.59
N PHE A 57 10.69 13.28 -5.65
CA PHE A 57 11.32 11.98 -5.44
C PHE A 57 10.38 10.94 -4.80
N SER A 58 9.34 11.38 -4.09
CA SER A 58 8.33 10.48 -3.52
C SER A 58 7.15 10.23 -4.47
N TYR A 59 6.51 11.27 -5.01
CA TYR A 59 5.23 11.14 -5.72
C TYR A 59 5.39 10.80 -7.21
N VAL A 60 6.39 11.35 -7.89
CA VAL A 60 6.57 11.12 -9.34
C VAL A 60 6.87 9.64 -9.64
N PRO A 61 7.86 8.99 -9.01
CA PRO A 61 8.14 7.58 -9.28
C PRO A 61 7.01 6.65 -8.82
N SER A 62 6.32 6.96 -7.71
CA SER A 62 5.20 6.14 -7.24
C SER A 62 3.99 6.19 -8.17
N LEU A 63 3.59 7.38 -8.63
CA LEU A 63 2.52 7.53 -9.63
C LEU A 63 2.94 7.01 -11.01
N GLY A 64 4.19 7.22 -11.40
CA GLY A 64 4.74 6.73 -12.66
C GLY A 64 4.63 5.22 -12.80
N ILE A 65 4.95 4.47 -11.75
CA ILE A 65 4.87 3.00 -11.77
C ILE A 65 3.42 2.50 -11.82
N ILE A 66 2.46 3.25 -11.29
CA ILE A 66 1.04 2.91 -11.37
C ILE A 66 0.51 3.17 -12.79
N ILE A 67 0.84 4.33 -13.37
CA ILE A 67 0.20 4.81 -14.60
C ILE A 67 0.91 4.29 -15.86
N ILE A 68 2.25 4.34 -15.91
CA ILE A 68 3.03 4.09 -17.14
C ILE A 68 2.84 2.67 -17.65
N PRO A 69 2.94 1.59 -16.84
CA PRO A 69 2.73 0.23 -17.33
C PRO A 69 1.30 0.00 -17.82
N GLY A 70 0.31 0.57 -17.14
CA GLY A 70 -1.09 0.49 -17.54
C GLY A 70 -1.34 1.17 -18.89
N TRP A 71 -0.82 2.40 -19.05
CA TRP A 71 -0.89 3.15 -20.30
C TRP A 71 -0.17 2.42 -21.45
N TYR A 72 1.04 1.91 -21.18
CA TYR A 72 1.84 1.17 -22.15
C TYR A 72 1.12 -0.07 -22.68
N VAL A 73 0.51 -0.86 -21.79
CA VAL A 73 -0.19 -2.09 -22.19
C VAL A 73 -1.55 -1.80 -22.84
N LEU A 74 -2.33 -0.86 -22.30
CA LEU A 74 -3.72 -0.66 -22.71
C LEU A 74 -3.87 0.28 -23.92
N VAL A 75 -3.04 1.32 -24.02
CA VAL A 75 -3.17 2.37 -25.05
C VAL A 75 -2.26 2.09 -26.25
N LEU A 76 -0.97 1.88 -26.00
CA LEU A 76 0.02 1.69 -27.06
C LEU A 76 -0.09 0.31 -27.73
N LYS A 77 -0.63 -0.70 -27.03
CA LYS A 77 -0.79 -2.09 -27.48
C LYS A 77 0.44 -2.60 -28.27
N PRO A 78 1.67 -2.45 -27.75
CA PRO A 78 2.86 -2.88 -28.45
C PRO A 78 2.89 -4.39 -28.60
N GLU A 79 3.67 -4.88 -29.57
CA GLU A 79 3.99 -6.30 -29.64
C GLU A 79 4.66 -6.75 -28.34
N TYR A 80 4.33 -7.96 -27.90
CA TYR A 80 4.79 -8.46 -26.62
C TYR A 80 6.31 -8.71 -26.65
N ASP A 81 7.05 -7.84 -25.96
CA ASP A 81 8.47 -8.02 -25.69
C ASP A 81 8.68 -8.63 -24.28
N PRO A 82 9.16 -9.89 -24.18
CA PRO A 82 9.45 -10.53 -22.90
C PRO A 82 10.49 -9.79 -22.06
N PHE A 83 11.44 -9.10 -22.69
CA PHE A 83 12.51 -8.40 -21.99
C PHE A 83 11.96 -7.18 -21.25
N MET A 84 11.26 -6.29 -21.95
CA MET A 84 10.60 -5.12 -21.33
C MET A 84 9.57 -5.52 -20.27
N ALA A 85 8.78 -6.57 -20.53
CA ALA A 85 7.79 -7.07 -19.56
C ALA A 85 8.46 -7.55 -18.26
N SER A 86 9.58 -8.28 -18.37
CA SER A 86 10.33 -8.77 -17.22
C SER A 86 11.01 -7.63 -16.45
N PHE A 87 11.55 -6.64 -17.18
CA PHE A 87 12.22 -5.49 -16.58
C PHE A 87 11.25 -4.65 -15.73
N ILE A 88 10.09 -4.29 -16.28
CA ILE A 88 9.05 -3.55 -15.57
C ILE A 88 8.55 -4.33 -14.35
N ALA A 89 8.39 -5.65 -14.49
CA ALA A 89 7.95 -6.50 -13.39
C ALA A 89 8.91 -6.56 -12.20
N VAL A 90 10.21 -6.62 -12.47
CA VAL A 90 11.24 -6.74 -11.41
C VAL A 90 11.47 -5.39 -10.74
N ILE A 91 11.52 -4.30 -11.49
CA ILE A 91 11.93 -2.98 -10.99
C ILE A 91 10.75 -2.17 -10.45
N GLY A 92 9.53 -2.40 -10.97
CA GLY A 92 8.35 -1.63 -10.58
C GLY A 92 8.08 -1.69 -9.08
N ARG A 93 8.07 -2.88 -8.48
CA ARG A 93 7.77 -3.01 -7.04
C ARG A 93 8.84 -2.36 -6.13
N PRO A 94 10.15 -2.64 -6.30
CA PRO A 94 11.18 -1.99 -5.49
C PRO A 94 11.16 -0.48 -5.57
N ILE A 95 11.05 0.12 -6.77
CA ILE A 95 11.03 1.58 -6.90
C ILE A 95 9.80 2.14 -6.19
N PHE A 96 8.62 1.54 -6.37
CA PHE A 96 7.40 1.99 -5.70
C PHE A 96 7.56 2.00 -4.16
N ILE A 97 8.15 0.94 -3.60
CA ILE A 97 8.38 0.82 -2.16
C ILE A 97 9.43 1.83 -1.68
N LEU A 98 10.52 2.05 -2.44
CA LEU A 98 11.52 3.07 -2.13
C LEU A 98 10.91 4.48 -2.12
N SER A 99 10.06 4.79 -3.10
CA SER A 99 9.39 6.09 -3.22
C SER A 99 8.42 6.36 -2.07
N ILE A 100 7.64 5.35 -1.67
CA ILE A 100 6.75 5.43 -0.50
C ILE A 100 7.56 5.52 0.79
N GLY A 101 8.59 4.68 0.96
CA GLY A 101 9.46 4.71 2.14
C GLY A 101 10.15 6.06 2.32
N PHE A 102 10.63 6.65 1.24
CA PHE A 102 11.17 8.01 1.24
C PHE A 102 10.12 9.08 1.58
N GLY A 103 8.88 8.90 1.11
CA GLY A 103 7.73 9.72 1.50
C GLY A 103 7.49 9.70 3.01
N ILE A 104 7.35 8.50 3.58
CA ILE A 104 7.15 8.33 5.03
C ILE A 104 8.33 8.94 5.81
N TYR A 105 9.57 8.68 5.35
CA TYR A 105 10.77 9.23 5.96
C TYR A 105 10.74 10.77 6.03
N GLY A 106 10.37 11.45 4.95
CA GLY A 106 10.27 12.91 4.92
C GLY A 106 9.07 13.47 5.70
N CYS A 107 7.97 12.72 5.81
CA CYS A 107 6.84 13.08 6.69
C CYS A 107 7.26 13.08 8.17
N LEU A 108 8.08 12.11 8.58
CA LEU A 108 8.54 12.00 9.97
C LEU A 108 9.54 13.10 10.35
N HIS A 109 10.32 13.59 9.40
CA HIS A 109 11.30 14.67 9.63
C HIS A 109 10.77 16.09 9.32
N GLY A 110 9.46 16.25 9.11
CA GLY A 110 8.83 17.57 9.03
C GLY A 110 8.91 18.28 7.67
N ILE A 111 9.27 17.59 6.58
CA ILE A 111 9.23 18.17 5.21
C ILE A 111 7.87 17.97 4.55
N GLY A 112 7.16 16.90 4.95
CA GLY A 112 5.94 16.44 4.30
C GLY A 112 4.84 17.50 4.19
N GLY A 113 4.83 18.55 5.02
CA GLY A 113 3.97 19.71 4.84
C GLY A 113 2.48 19.31 4.88
N ILE A 114 1.82 19.31 3.71
CA ILE A 114 0.41 18.91 3.58
C ILE A 114 0.25 17.44 3.93
N THR A 115 1.13 16.57 3.45
CA THR A 115 0.95 15.12 3.60
C THR A 115 1.22 14.67 5.02
N GLU A 116 2.14 15.35 5.71
CA GLU A 116 2.34 15.23 7.15
C GLU A 116 1.09 15.66 7.94
N HIS A 117 0.47 16.80 7.58
CA HIS A 117 -0.76 17.25 8.25
C HIS A 117 -1.91 16.27 8.06
N VAL A 118 -2.09 15.76 6.84
CA VAL A 118 -3.11 14.74 6.56
C VAL A 118 -2.84 13.48 7.39
N LEU A 119 -1.59 13.00 7.45
CA LEU A 119 -1.25 11.77 8.17
C LEU A 119 -1.42 11.91 9.69
N LYS A 120 -1.24 13.11 10.25
CA LYS A 120 -1.48 13.43 11.67
C LYS A 120 -2.95 13.62 12.01
N TRP A 121 -3.84 13.65 11.02
CA TRP A 121 -5.25 13.97 11.24
C TRP A 121 -5.98 12.78 11.90
N PRO A 122 -6.77 12.97 12.98
CA PRO A 122 -7.43 11.87 13.69
C PRO A 122 -8.32 10.94 12.83
N PRO A 123 -9.06 11.42 11.81
CA PRO A 123 -9.82 10.55 10.93
C PRO A 123 -8.95 9.55 10.15
N VAL A 124 -7.70 9.90 9.83
CA VAL A 124 -6.77 9.01 9.11
C VAL A 124 -6.40 7.80 9.95
N TYR A 125 -6.42 7.91 11.28
CA TYR A 125 -6.24 6.77 12.16
C TYR A 125 -7.37 5.74 12.02
N ILE A 126 -8.62 6.21 11.98
CA ILE A 126 -9.80 5.34 11.78
C ILE A 126 -9.74 4.73 10.38
N LEU A 127 -9.42 5.54 9.38
CA LEU A 127 -9.29 5.09 7.99
C LEU A 127 -8.18 4.04 7.83
N GLY A 128 -7.07 4.16 8.55
CA GLY A 128 -5.99 3.18 8.55
C GLY A 128 -6.43 1.82 9.08
N ARG A 129 -7.21 1.80 10.17
CA ARG A 129 -7.80 0.56 10.69
C ARG A 129 -8.80 -0.06 9.70
N LEU A 130 -9.70 0.76 9.15
CA LEU A 130 -10.66 0.29 8.15
C LEU A 130 -9.95 -0.26 6.91
N SER A 131 -8.88 0.39 6.45
CA SER A 131 -8.09 -0.06 5.30
C SER A 131 -7.44 -1.43 5.54
N TYR A 132 -7.04 -1.73 6.79
CA TYR A 132 -6.54 -3.06 7.15
C TYR A 132 -7.65 -4.12 7.05
N SER A 133 -8.83 -3.84 7.58
CA SER A 133 -10.00 -4.72 7.42
C SER A 133 -10.36 -4.94 5.93
N VAL A 134 -10.33 -3.88 5.11
CA VAL A 134 -10.53 -3.99 3.65
C VAL A 134 -9.48 -4.90 3.02
N TYR A 135 -8.21 -4.73 3.40
CA TYR A 135 -7.12 -5.58 2.90
C TYR A 135 -7.34 -7.07 3.16
N LEU A 136 -7.94 -7.45 4.29
CA LEU A 136 -8.22 -8.87 4.56
C LEU A 136 -9.39 -9.42 3.73
N VAL A 137 -10.44 -8.61 3.54
CA VAL A 137 -11.71 -9.08 2.98
C VAL A 137 -11.77 -8.97 1.45
N HIS A 138 -11.15 -7.93 0.86
CA HIS A 138 -11.32 -7.63 -0.56
C HIS A 138 -10.92 -8.79 -1.48
N SER A 139 -9.82 -9.48 -1.20
CA SER A 139 -9.35 -10.64 -1.97
C SER A 139 -10.42 -11.74 -2.03
N THR A 140 -11.07 -12.02 -0.90
CA THR A 140 -12.12 -13.03 -0.80
C THR A 140 -13.35 -12.66 -1.64
N ILE A 141 -13.76 -11.38 -1.60
CA ILE A 141 -14.90 -10.87 -2.39
C ILE A 141 -14.60 -10.95 -3.89
N ILE A 142 -13.41 -10.54 -4.30
CA ILE A 142 -13.02 -10.59 -5.72
C ILE A 142 -12.98 -12.05 -6.20
N MET A 143 -12.40 -12.96 -5.40
CA MET A 143 -12.34 -14.38 -5.74
C MET A 143 -13.74 -15.02 -5.80
N SER A 144 -14.65 -14.72 -4.88
CA SER A 144 -16.01 -15.26 -4.89
C SER A 144 -16.82 -14.75 -6.09
N ARG A 145 -16.69 -13.47 -6.44
CA ARG A 145 -17.31 -12.90 -7.65
C ARG A 145 -16.81 -13.62 -8.90
N GLN A 146 -15.49 -13.79 -9.02
CA GLN A 146 -14.89 -14.50 -10.16
C GLN A 146 -15.27 -15.98 -10.20
N ALA A 147 -15.42 -16.65 -9.06
CA ALA A 147 -15.84 -18.05 -8.98
C ALA A 147 -17.30 -18.26 -9.42
N THR A 148 -18.14 -17.24 -9.23
CA THR A 148 -19.56 -17.27 -9.62
C THR A 148 -19.76 -17.00 -11.12
N ALA A 149 -18.76 -16.42 -11.80
CA ALA A 149 -18.84 -16.15 -13.23
C ALA A 149 -18.85 -17.44 -14.05
N ARG A 150 -20.01 -17.80 -14.60
CA ARG A 150 -20.22 -19.02 -15.41
C ARG A 150 -20.01 -18.80 -16.91
N THR A 151 -20.03 -17.56 -17.37
CA THR A 151 -19.87 -17.18 -18.78
C THR A 151 -18.71 -16.20 -18.95
N PRO A 152 -18.01 -16.22 -20.10
CA PRO A 152 -17.01 -15.22 -20.41
C PRO A 152 -17.65 -13.83 -20.45
N ILE A 153 -17.09 -12.91 -19.66
CA ILE A 153 -17.56 -11.53 -19.57
C ILE A 153 -16.88 -10.75 -20.69
N TYR A 154 -17.66 -10.04 -21.51
CA TYR A 154 -17.10 -9.08 -22.45
C TYR A 154 -16.35 -8.01 -21.67
N VAL A 155 -15.16 -7.64 -22.14
CA VAL A 155 -14.31 -6.68 -21.44
C VAL A 155 -14.44 -5.34 -22.14
N SER A 156 -15.24 -4.43 -21.56
CA SER A 156 -15.28 -3.02 -21.94
C SER A 156 -14.73 -2.15 -20.82
N GLU A 157 -14.24 -0.95 -21.15
CA GLU A 157 -13.72 0.01 -20.18
C GLU A 157 -14.76 0.35 -19.10
N ILE A 158 -16.01 0.53 -19.52
CA ILE A 158 -17.15 0.81 -18.62
C ILE A 158 -17.42 -0.38 -17.70
N GLN A 159 -17.36 -1.61 -18.21
CA GLN A 159 -17.57 -2.80 -17.39
C GLN A 159 -16.43 -2.99 -16.38
N ILE A 160 -15.18 -2.74 -16.77
CA ILE A 160 -14.05 -2.75 -15.83
C ILE A 160 -14.28 -1.72 -14.72
N ALA A 161 -14.61 -0.48 -15.08
CA ALA A 161 -14.88 0.57 -14.10
C ALA A 161 -16.04 0.21 -13.16
N TYR A 162 -17.12 -0.36 -13.70
CA TYR A 162 -18.27 -0.82 -12.92
C TYR A 162 -17.88 -1.91 -11.92
N TYR A 163 -17.15 -2.93 -12.35
CA TYR A 163 -16.71 -4.01 -11.46
C TYR A 163 -15.73 -3.51 -10.40
N LEU A 164 -14.80 -2.62 -10.76
CA LEU A 164 -13.90 -2.00 -9.79
C LEU A 164 -14.68 -1.24 -8.71
N LEU A 165 -15.63 -0.40 -9.10
CA LEU A 165 -16.43 0.36 -8.15
C LEU A 165 -17.29 -0.55 -7.27
N ALA A 166 -17.90 -1.59 -7.85
CA ALA A 166 -18.69 -2.57 -7.12
C ALA A 166 -17.84 -3.36 -6.11
N ASP A 167 -16.66 -3.84 -6.52
CA ASP A 167 -15.75 -4.58 -5.65
C ASP A 167 -15.22 -3.70 -4.51
N VAL A 168 -14.88 -2.44 -4.80
CA VAL A 168 -14.44 -1.46 -3.79
C VAL A 168 -15.57 -1.19 -2.80
N ALA A 169 -16.76 -0.82 -3.28
CA ALA A 169 -17.90 -0.53 -2.41
C ALA A 169 -18.28 -1.74 -1.53
N ALA A 170 -18.36 -2.93 -2.12
CA ALA A 170 -18.64 -4.15 -1.37
C ALA A 170 -17.55 -4.45 -0.32
N SER A 171 -16.27 -4.27 -0.67
CA SER A 171 -15.16 -4.50 0.26
C SER A 171 -15.18 -3.54 1.44
N PHE A 172 -15.47 -2.25 1.21
CA PHE A 172 -15.58 -1.28 2.29
C PHE A 172 -16.78 -1.55 3.20
N LEU A 173 -17.93 -1.96 2.65
CA LEU A 173 -19.11 -2.32 3.44
C LEU A 173 -18.84 -3.53 4.34
N VAL A 174 -18.29 -4.61 3.78
CA VAL A 174 -17.99 -5.82 4.58
C VAL A 174 -16.86 -5.55 5.57
N ALA A 175 -15.84 -4.79 5.18
CA ALA A 175 -14.76 -4.39 6.09
C ALA A 175 -15.29 -3.59 7.27
N LEU A 176 -16.22 -2.66 7.06
CA LEU A 176 -16.85 -1.90 8.13
C LEU A 176 -17.53 -2.83 9.14
N LEU A 177 -18.31 -3.81 8.65
CA LEU A 177 -18.93 -4.80 9.53
C LEU A 177 -17.87 -5.60 10.29
N VAL A 178 -16.80 -6.04 9.62
CA VAL A 178 -15.72 -6.79 10.29
C VAL A 178 -15.03 -5.93 11.35
N THR A 179 -14.73 -4.67 11.07
CA THR A 179 -14.14 -3.74 12.04
C THR A 179 -15.07 -3.54 13.24
N LEU A 180 -16.37 -3.37 13.03
CA LEU A 180 -17.35 -3.12 14.09
C LEU A 180 -17.59 -4.35 14.98
N PHE A 181 -17.73 -5.55 14.37
CA PHE A 181 -18.07 -6.78 15.09
C PHE A 181 -16.87 -7.55 15.63
N PHE A 182 -15.67 -7.37 15.07
CA PHE A 182 -14.47 -8.08 15.50
C PHE A 182 -13.42 -7.13 16.07
N GLU A 183 -12.95 -6.14 15.30
CA GLU A 183 -11.83 -5.30 15.76
C GLU A 183 -12.19 -4.47 17.00
N MET A 184 -13.36 -3.83 17.05
CA MET A 184 -13.79 -3.03 18.20
C MET A 184 -13.94 -3.85 19.50
N PRO A 185 -14.67 -4.97 19.52
CA PRO A 185 -14.81 -5.77 20.75
C PRO A 185 -13.49 -6.43 21.15
N ILE A 186 -12.66 -6.89 20.21
CA ILE A 186 -11.33 -7.46 20.53
C ILE A 186 -10.43 -6.37 21.12
N SER A 187 -10.48 -5.14 20.59
CA SER A 187 -9.73 -4.01 21.12
C SER A 187 -10.17 -3.64 22.55
N ALA A 188 -11.48 -3.64 22.81
CA ALA A 188 -12.02 -3.45 24.15
C ALA A 188 -11.59 -4.58 25.10
N LEU A 189 -11.72 -5.83 24.66
CA LEU A 189 -11.36 -7.03 25.42
C LEU A 189 -9.86 -7.05 25.78
N LYS A 190 -8.99 -6.67 24.84
CA LYS A 190 -7.54 -6.51 25.08
C LYS A 190 -7.24 -5.54 26.22
N LYS A 191 -8.00 -4.45 26.32
CA LYS A 191 -7.84 -3.44 27.37
C LYS A 191 -8.16 -3.98 28.77
N TYR A 192 -9.07 -4.96 28.86
CA TYR A 192 -9.46 -5.59 30.12
C TYR A 192 -8.58 -6.78 30.51
N LEU A 193 -8.08 -7.55 29.53
CA LEU A 193 -7.27 -8.76 29.78
C LEU A 193 -5.78 -8.50 29.95
N LEU A 194 -5.21 -7.49 29.28
CA LEU A 194 -3.79 -7.19 29.38
C LEU A 194 -3.53 -6.13 30.46
N PRO A 195 -2.57 -6.35 31.37
CA PRO A 195 -2.08 -5.29 32.23
C PRO A 195 -1.58 -4.15 31.36
N GLN A 196 -2.11 -2.94 31.56
CA GLN A 196 -1.58 -1.78 30.87
C GLN A 196 -0.22 -1.44 31.49
N PRO A 197 0.85 -1.24 30.69
CA PRO A 197 2.08 -0.69 31.23
C PRO A 197 1.75 0.65 31.88
N SER A 198 2.13 0.82 33.15
CA SER A 198 1.97 2.08 33.87
C SER A 198 2.72 3.18 33.12
N LYS A 199 2.08 4.34 32.95
CA LYS A 199 2.61 5.51 32.24
C LYS A 199 4.03 5.92 32.69
N ASP A 200 4.40 5.59 33.93
CA ASP A 200 5.72 5.85 34.52
C ASP A 200 6.90 5.15 33.81
N ILE A 201 6.65 4.11 32.99
CA ILE A 201 7.71 3.41 32.23
C ILE A 201 8.01 4.10 30.89
N GLU A 202 7.08 4.90 30.36
CA GLU A 202 7.27 5.63 29.09
C GLU A 202 8.12 6.89 29.29
N GLU A 203 7.95 7.63 30.39
CA GLU A 203 8.80 8.80 30.70
C GLU A 203 10.27 8.43 30.95
N LYS A 204 10.56 7.23 31.49
CA LYS A 204 11.93 6.73 31.68
C LYS A 204 12.62 6.23 30.41
N LYS A 205 11.89 6.08 29.29
CA LYS A 205 12.49 5.72 27.99
C LYS A 205 12.73 6.93 27.09
N GLU A 206 12.16 8.07 27.42
CA GLU A 206 12.30 9.33 26.69
C GLU A 206 13.25 10.32 27.38
N GLN A 207 13.66 10.06 28.63
CA GLN A 207 14.80 10.68 29.31
C GLN A 207 16.09 9.89 29.08
#